data_AF-A0A0C2MRC6-F1
#
_entry.id   AF-A0A0C2MRC6-F1
#
_cell.length_a   1.000
_cell.length_b   1.000
_cell.length_c   1.000
_cell.angle_alpha   90.00
_cell.angle_beta   90.00
_cell.angle_gamma   90.00
#
_symmetry.space_group_name_H-M   'P 1'
#
loop_
_entity.id
_entity.type
_entity.pdbx_description
1 polymer ?
#
loop_
_entity_poly.entity_id
_entity_poly.type
_entity_poly.pdbx_seq_one_letter_code
_entity_poly.pdbx_strand_id
1 'polypeptide(L)'
;MILDEDDEIEISLCNISYAKNSDSDSLEYSIGYRLKFNKYTKYVYPNHRFDLMINKDVSKYVRLRLWNTSIQFKCFNRTCVNTRPYKPNEFDPMSTELVYPCQTDSLPYSETKETCTILKREVIKF
;
A
#
# COMPACT_ATOMS: atom_id res chain seq x y z
N MET A 1 -13.24 4.14 -1.71
CA MET A 1 -13.36 4.13 -3.18
C MET A 1 -12.13 3.45 -3.77
N ILE A 2 -12.30 2.67 -4.83
CA ILE A 2 -11.18 2.09 -5.59
C ILE A 2 -11.27 2.67 -7.00
N LEU A 3 -10.19 3.31 -7.46
CA LEU A 3 -10.03 3.78 -8.83
C LEU A 3 -9.02 2.87 -9.53
N ASP A 4 -9.38 2.37 -10.69
CA ASP A 4 -8.60 1.42 -11.47
C ASP A 4 -8.26 2.06 -12.83
N GLU A 5 -7.02 2.56 -12.95
CA GLU A 5 -6.48 3.21 -14.14
C GLU A 5 -5.60 2.20 -14.91
N ASP A 6 -5.19 2.50 -16.14
CA ASP A 6 -4.47 1.53 -16.99
C ASP A 6 -3.20 0.96 -16.32
N ASP A 7 -2.43 1.81 -15.64
CA ASP A 7 -1.16 1.48 -15.00
C ASP A 7 -1.19 1.54 -13.47
N GLU A 8 -2.28 2.02 -12.87
CA GLU A 8 -2.33 2.33 -11.44
C GLU A 8 -3.66 1.90 -10.79
N ILE A 9 -3.61 1.59 -9.49
CA ILE A 9 -4.78 1.40 -8.65
C ILE A 9 -4.68 2.36 -7.47
N GLU A 10 -5.71 3.16 -7.25
CA GLU A 10 -5.83 4.03 -6.08
C GLU A 10 -6.93 3.53 -5.14
N ILE A 11 -6.59 3.41 -3.86
CA ILE A 11 -7.52 3.16 -2.77
C ILE A 11 -7.61 4.43 -1.95
N SER A 12 -8.79 5.04 -1.91
CA SER A 12 -9.01 6.33 -1.23
C SER A 12 -10.30 6.33 -0.41
N LEU A 13 -10.42 7.25 0.55
CA LEU A 13 -11.67 7.50 1.29
C LEU A 13 -12.30 6.20 1.83
N CYS A 14 -11.60 5.53 2.73
CA CYS A 14 -11.99 4.23 3.25
C CYS A 14 -12.57 4.34 4.66
N ASN A 15 -13.64 3.58 4.91
CA ASN A 15 -14.14 3.35 6.27
C ASN A 15 -13.58 2.03 6.78
N ILE A 16 -12.89 2.06 7.92
CA ILE A 16 -12.42 0.88 8.64
C ILE A 16 -13.36 0.65 9.81
N SER A 17 -14.02 -0.51 9.81
CA SER A 17 -14.82 -0.99 10.93
C SER A 17 -14.12 -2.15 11.61
N TYR A 18 -14.05 -2.16 12.94
CA TYR A 18 -13.64 -3.34 13.70
C TYR A 18 -14.45 -3.48 14.99
N ALA A 19 -14.75 -4.72 15.37
CA ALA A 19 -15.32 -5.05 16.67
C ALA A 19 -14.22 -5.68 17.54
N LYS A 20 -14.20 -5.35 18.84
CA LYS A 20 -13.22 -5.91 19.76
C LYS A 20 -13.52 -7.39 20.03
N ASN A 21 -14.78 -7.72 20.22
CA ASN A 21 -15.34 -9.05 20.47
C ASN A 21 -16.65 -9.22 19.65
N SER A 22 -17.22 -10.42 19.58
CA SER A 22 -18.50 -10.68 18.87
C SER A 22 -19.66 -9.84 19.38
N ASP A 23 -19.63 -9.47 20.66
CA ASP A 23 -20.74 -8.83 21.37
C ASP A 23 -20.51 -7.33 21.59
N SER A 24 -19.39 -6.78 21.09
CA SER A 24 -19.08 -5.36 21.22
C SER A 24 -19.51 -4.57 20.00
N ASP A 25 -19.96 -3.32 20.22
CA ASP A 25 -20.24 -2.38 19.14
C ASP A 25 -19.04 -2.24 18.20
N SER A 26 -19.32 -2.18 16.90
CA SER A 26 -18.32 -1.91 15.88
C SER A 26 -17.85 -0.47 16.01
N LEU A 27 -16.54 -0.29 16.12
CA LEU A 27 -15.92 1.02 15.99
C LEU A 27 -15.67 1.28 14.51
N GLU A 28 -16.11 2.45 14.04
CA GLU A 28 -15.94 2.88 12.66
C GLU A 28 -15.03 4.11 12.59
N TYR A 29 -14.11 4.08 11.64
CA TYR A 29 -13.16 5.16 11.39
C TYR A 29 -13.09 5.46 9.90
N SER A 30 -13.32 6.72 9.52
CA SER A 30 -13.10 7.20 8.16
C SER A 30 -11.65 7.65 8.02
N ILE A 31 -11.03 7.25 6.91
CA ILE A 31 -9.64 7.52 6.60
C ILE A 31 -9.57 8.25 5.26
N GLY A 32 -9.00 9.47 5.27
CA GLY A 32 -8.85 10.32 4.09
C GLY A 32 -7.71 9.93 3.13
N TYR A 33 -6.80 9.04 3.57
CA TYR A 33 -5.61 8.67 2.82
C TYR A 33 -5.90 8.09 1.45
N ARG A 34 -4.96 8.33 0.53
CA ARG A 34 -4.95 7.78 -0.81
C ARG A 34 -3.72 6.91 -0.98
N LEU A 35 -3.92 5.61 -1.08
CA LEU A 35 -2.87 4.63 -1.35
C LEU A 35 -2.86 4.33 -2.84
N LYS A 36 -1.75 4.60 -3.52
CA LYS A 36 -1.66 4.41 -4.97
C LYS A 36 -0.56 3.41 -5.33
N PHE A 37 -0.95 2.38 -6.08
CA PHE A 37 -0.10 1.27 -6.48
C PHE A 37 0.09 1.28 -7.99
N ASN A 38 1.32 1.13 -8.43
CA ASN A 38 1.64 0.92 -9.84
C ASN A 38 1.50 -0.57 -10.17
N LYS A 39 0.68 -0.88 -11.17
CA LYS A 39 0.37 -2.25 -11.59
C LYS A 39 1.60 -3.00 -12.10
N TYR A 40 2.57 -2.29 -12.64
CA TYR A 40 3.81 -2.87 -13.14
C TYR A 40 4.88 -3.10 -12.06
N THR A 41 4.52 -2.89 -10.79
CA THR A 41 5.43 -3.06 -9.66
C THR A 41 4.95 -4.18 -8.74
N LYS A 42 5.86 -5.11 -8.44
CA LYS A 42 5.71 -6.06 -7.33
C LYS A 42 6.22 -5.41 -6.05
N TYR A 43 5.41 -5.41 -5.01
CA TYR A 43 5.75 -4.86 -3.71
C TYR A 43 6.04 -6.00 -2.73
N VAL A 44 7.20 -5.97 -2.08
CA VAL A 44 7.63 -6.98 -1.12
C VAL A 44 7.86 -6.33 0.24
N TYR A 45 7.14 -6.84 1.24
CA TYR A 45 7.16 -6.39 2.63
C TYR A 45 7.62 -7.55 3.53
N PRO A 46 8.95 -7.77 3.66
CA PRO A 46 9.46 -8.87 4.47
C PRO A 46 9.02 -8.71 5.93
N ASN A 47 9.17 -7.52 6.52
CA ASN A 47 8.76 -7.25 7.90
C ASN A 47 8.21 -5.84 8.04
N HIS A 48 7.02 -5.57 7.48
CA HIS A 48 6.43 -4.23 7.50
C HIS A 48 5.18 -4.14 8.38
N ARG A 49 4.94 -2.98 8.96
CA ARG A 49 3.72 -2.70 9.73
C ARG A 49 3.20 -1.34 9.28
N PHE A 50 1.89 -1.22 9.17
CA PHE A 50 1.20 0.04 8.97
C PHE A 50 0.40 0.31 10.24
N ASP A 51 0.83 1.28 11.05
CA ASP A 51 0.02 1.74 12.17
C ASP A 51 -0.80 2.93 11.71
N LEU A 52 -2.12 2.77 11.68
CA LEU A 52 -3.07 3.84 11.45
C LEU A 52 -3.43 4.43 12.81
N MET A 53 -2.88 5.60 13.13
CA MET A 53 -3.25 6.30 14.36
C MET A 53 -4.67 6.83 14.24
N ILE A 54 -5.50 6.50 15.22
CA ILE A 54 -6.91 6.89 15.24
C ILE A 54 -7.08 8.24 15.95
N ASN A 55 -6.21 8.54 16.92
CA ASN A 55 -6.25 9.78 17.69
C ASN A 55 -4.82 10.28 17.96
N LYS A 56 -4.61 11.59 17.78
CA LYS A 56 -3.34 12.29 18.02
C LYS A 56 -2.94 12.29 19.50
N ASP A 57 -3.88 12.18 20.44
CA ASP A 57 -3.63 12.23 21.89
C ASP A 57 -3.17 10.90 22.54
N VAL A 58 -2.40 10.10 21.80
CA VAL A 58 -1.51 9.07 22.37
C VAL A 58 -2.23 7.93 23.10
N SER A 59 -2.72 6.92 22.34
CA SER A 59 -2.74 5.49 22.75
C SER A 59 -3.59 4.57 21.86
N LYS A 60 -4.45 5.11 20.99
CA LYS A 60 -5.35 4.31 20.14
C LYS A 60 -4.91 4.34 18.68
N TYR A 61 -4.52 3.18 18.18
CA TYR A 61 -4.17 2.97 16.78
C TYR A 61 -4.76 1.65 16.29
N VAL A 62 -5.14 1.60 15.01
CA VAL A 62 -5.37 0.34 14.29
C VAL A 62 -4.04 -0.06 13.67
N ARG A 63 -3.46 -1.17 14.12
CA ARG A 63 -2.25 -1.72 13.51
C ARG A 63 -2.61 -2.76 12.46
N LEU A 64 -2.32 -2.43 11.20
CA LEU A 64 -2.30 -3.40 10.11
C LEU A 64 -0.89 -3.96 9.97
N ARG A 65 -0.69 -5.23 10.32
CA ARG A 65 0.61 -5.90 10.23
C ARG A 65 0.70 -6.69 8.93
N LEU A 66 1.64 -6.32 8.05
CA LEU A 66 1.98 -7.09 6.84
C LEU A 66 3.26 -7.91 7.10
N TRP A 67 3.08 -9.19 7.42
CA TRP A 67 4.21 -10.08 7.68
C TRP A 67 4.53 -10.90 6.44
N ASN A 68 5.79 -10.84 5.94
CA ASN A 68 6.23 -11.54 4.74
C ASN A 68 5.21 -11.45 3.59
N THR A 69 4.70 -10.24 3.34
CA THR A 69 3.62 -10.01 2.39
C THR A 69 4.18 -9.55 1.06
N SER A 70 3.64 -10.08 -0.04
CA SER A 70 3.88 -9.56 -1.38
C SER A 70 2.58 -9.16 -2.05
N ILE A 71 2.53 -7.96 -2.62
CA ILE A 71 1.43 -7.49 -3.45
C ILE A 71 1.93 -7.49 -4.90
N GLN A 72 1.25 -8.22 -5.76
CA GLN A 72 1.55 -8.28 -7.19
C GLN A 72 0.27 -8.22 -8.01
N PHE A 73 0.33 -7.52 -9.12
CA PHE A 73 -0.70 -7.54 -10.14
C PHE A 73 -0.34 -8.56 -11.22
N LYS A 74 -1.24 -8.77 -12.18
CA LYS A 74 -1.12 -9.80 -13.22
C LYS A 74 0.24 -9.76 -13.95
N CYS A 75 0.81 -8.57 -14.13
CA CYS A 75 2.08 -8.33 -14.81
C CYS A 75 2.88 -7.24 -14.11
N PHE A 76 4.17 -7.48 -13.87
CA PHE A 76 5.09 -6.47 -13.37
C PHE A 76 6.44 -6.54 -14.11
N ASN A 77 7.22 -5.47 -14.06
CA ASN A 77 8.60 -5.42 -14.60
C ASN A 77 9.59 -4.82 -13.59
N ARG A 78 9.07 -4.38 -12.44
CA ARG A 78 9.82 -3.78 -11.35
C ARG A 78 9.44 -4.50 -10.07
N THR A 79 10.40 -4.59 -9.16
CA THR A 79 10.14 -4.95 -7.78
C THR A 79 10.58 -3.81 -6.89
N CYS A 80 9.72 -3.47 -5.95
CA CYS A 80 10.12 -2.74 -4.77
C CYS A 80 10.18 -3.70 -3.59
N VAL A 81 11.31 -3.71 -2.89
CA VAL A 81 11.42 -4.34 -1.57
C VAL A 81 11.50 -3.26 -0.51
N ASN A 82 10.48 -3.17 0.34
CA ASN A 82 10.52 -2.27 1.48
C ASN A 82 11.25 -2.95 2.65
N THR A 83 12.58 -2.79 2.68
CA THR A 83 13.47 -3.34 3.71
C THR A 83 13.64 -2.45 4.92
N ARG A 84 13.02 -1.26 4.94
CA ARG A 84 13.24 -0.30 6.02
C ARG A 84 12.76 -0.87 7.36
N PRO A 85 13.54 -0.69 8.43
CA PRO A 85 13.06 -1.01 9.77
C PRO A 85 11.83 -0.14 10.02
N TYR A 86 10.78 -0.79 10.48
CA TYR A 86 9.48 -0.21 10.72
C TYR A 86 9.56 1.11 11.50
N LYS A 87 9.01 2.18 10.93
CA LYS A 87 8.65 3.39 11.66
C LYS A 87 7.13 3.52 11.66
N PRO A 88 6.48 3.72 12.82
CA PRO A 88 5.10 4.16 12.84
C PRO A 88 5.01 5.44 12.03
N ASN A 89 4.27 5.37 10.93
CA ASN A 89 3.86 6.58 10.25
C ASN A 89 2.67 7.09 11.07
N GLU A 90 2.88 8.20 11.77
CA GLU A 90 1.80 8.88 12.46
C GLU A 90 0.90 9.48 11.39
N PHE A 91 -0.22 8.81 11.15
CA PHE A 91 -1.17 9.22 10.13
C PHE A 91 -2.28 10.03 10.78
N ASP A 92 -2.52 11.25 10.28
CA ASP A 92 -3.69 12.04 10.63
C ASP A 92 -4.90 11.49 9.88
N PRO A 93 -5.94 10.95 10.56
CA PRO A 93 -7.11 10.36 9.90
C PRO A 93 -7.78 11.28 8.86
N MET A 94 -7.66 12.60 9.06
CA MET A 94 -8.21 13.63 8.17
C MET A 94 -7.28 13.99 7.01
N SER A 95 -6.05 13.47 6.99
CA SER A 95 -5.10 13.72 5.91
C SER A 95 -5.57 13.07 4.61
N THR A 96 -5.47 13.85 3.54
CA THR A 96 -5.72 13.41 2.15
C THR A 96 -4.41 13.12 1.41
N GLU A 97 -3.34 12.89 2.17
CA GLU A 97 -2.01 12.63 1.63
C GLU A 97 -2.00 11.40 0.72
N LEU A 98 -1.28 11.55 -0.38
CA LEU A 98 -1.09 10.51 -1.38
C LEU A 98 0.19 9.76 -1.05
N VAL A 99 0.04 8.47 -0.75
CA VAL A 99 1.14 7.59 -0.39
C VAL A 99 1.39 6.62 -1.55
N TYR A 100 2.57 6.73 -2.15
CA TYR A 100 3.07 5.79 -3.14
C TYR A 100 4.07 4.86 -2.46
N PRO A 101 3.76 3.57 -2.29
CA PRO A 101 4.70 2.66 -1.69
C PRO A 101 6.06 2.72 -2.41
N CYS A 102 7.13 2.88 -1.63
CA CYS A 102 8.52 2.94 -2.08
C CYS A 102 9.00 4.22 -2.77
N GLN A 103 8.10 4.98 -3.37
CA GLN A 103 8.42 6.23 -4.07
C GLN A 103 8.60 7.37 -3.06
N THR A 104 7.68 7.47 -2.09
CA THR A 104 7.76 8.45 -1.00
C THR A 104 8.86 8.13 0.01
N ASP A 105 9.39 6.89 -0.03
CA ASP A 105 10.47 6.42 0.84
C ASP A 105 11.87 6.59 0.22
N SER A 106 12.02 7.09 -1.02
CA SER A 106 13.33 7.19 -1.71
C SER A 106 14.09 5.86 -1.79
N LEU A 107 13.39 4.72 -1.84
CA LEU A 107 14.02 3.41 -1.98
C LEU A 107 14.23 3.09 -3.47
N PRO A 108 15.40 2.52 -3.85
CA PRO A 108 15.65 2.18 -5.24
C PRO A 108 14.76 1.00 -5.67
N TYR A 109 14.12 1.16 -6.83
CA TYR A 109 13.48 0.04 -7.52
C TYR A 109 14.54 -0.92 -8.06
N SER A 110 14.28 -2.23 -7.99
CA SER A 110 15.06 -3.22 -8.74
C SER A 110 14.27 -3.65 -9.98
N GLU A 111 14.96 -3.69 -11.12
CA GLU A 111 14.41 -4.29 -12.32
C GLU A 111 14.28 -5.80 -12.13
N THR A 112 13.19 -6.40 -12.61
CA THR A 112 13.03 -7.85 -12.59
C THR A 112 12.88 -8.42 -13.99
N LYS A 113 13.44 -9.63 -14.17
CA LYS A 113 13.30 -10.40 -15.41
C LYS A 113 11.94 -11.07 -15.55
N GLU A 114 11.10 -11.03 -14.51
CA GLU A 114 9.73 -11.52 -14.50
C GLU A 114 8.82 -10.58 -15.30
N THR A 115 9.17 -10.33 -16.56
CA THR A 115 8.39 -9.52 -17.48
C THR A 115 7.32 -10.36 -18.13
N CYS A 116 6.08 -9.89 -18.10
CA CYS A 116 5.03 -10.46 -18.94
C CYS A 116 5.43 -10.39 -20.42
N THR A 117 5.15 -11.46 -21.17
CA THR A 117 5.39 -11.56 -22.61
C THR A 117 4.73 -10.43 -23.41
N ILE A 118 3.73 -9.76 -22.83
CA ILE A 118 3.00 -8.62 -23.42
C ILE A 118 3.93 -7.41 -23.63
N LEU A 119 4.82 -7.10 -22.67
CA LEU A 119 5.79 -6.01 -22.80
C LEU A 119 6.91 -6.30 -23.81
N LYS A 120 7.13 -7.59 -24.15
CA LYS A 120 8.14 -7.97 -25.16
C LYS A 120 7.73 -7.59 -26.58
N ARG A 121 6.42 -7.37 -26.85
CA ARG A 121 5.93 -7.06 -28.19
C ARG A 121 6.08 -5.59 -28.60
N GLU A 122 6.30 -4.67 -27.66
CA GLU A 122 6.48 -3.25 -27.99
C GLU A 122 7.92 -2.87 -28.34
N VAL A 123 8.89 -3.73 -28.03
CA VAL A 123 10.33 -3.49 -28.32
C VAL A 123 10.74 -3.98 -29.72
N ILE A 124 9.83 -4.57 -30.50
CA ILE A 124 10.09 -4.94 -31.89
C ILE A 124 9.12 -4.16 -32.79
N LYS A 125 9.48 -2.93 -33.11
CA LYS A 125 9.02 -2.26 -34.33
C LYS A 125 10.26 -1.91 -35.16
N PHE A 126 10.33 -2.56 -36.32
CA PHE A 126 11.30 -2.34 -37.39
C PHE A 126 11.17 -0.93 -37.99
#